data_AF-A0A1L4A0A4-F1
#
_entry.id   AF-A0A1L4A0A4-F1
#
_cell.length_a   1.000
_cell.length_b   1.000
_cell.length_c   1.000
_cell.angle_alpha   90.00
_cell.angle_beta   90.00
_cell.angle_gamma   90.00
#
_symmetry.space_group_name_H-M   'P 1'
#
loop_
_entity.id
_entity.type
_entity.pdbx_description
1 polymer ?
#
loop_
_entity_poly.entity_id
_entity_poly.type
_entity_poly.pdbx_seq_one_letter_code
_entity_poly.pdbx_strand_id
1 'polypeptide(L)'
;MQHYDEPAFDNQQAHAEGWGIFDLCEIGRPDPYQLQRVDADECFTSDDEAWRHVAARAAEGSAYHGAALDFLRDHSPGEYAAVAAHVAARESVA
;
A
#
# COMPACT_ATOMS: atom_id res chain seq x y z
N MET A 1 25.37 2.48 8.58
CA MET A 1 24.10 1.90 8.10
C MET A 1 23.06 2.95 8.38
N GLN A 2 22.56 3.63 7.35
CA GLN A 2 21.55 4.67 7.58
C GLN A 2 20.29 3.95 8.03
N HIS A 3 19.83 4.24 9.25
CA HIS A 3 18.51 3.84 9.71
C HIS A 3 17.52 4.65 8.87
N TYR A 4 17.09 4.09 7.73
CA TYR A 4 15.80 4.47 7.19
C TYR A 4 14.80 3.98 8.23
N ASP A 5 14.05 4.89 8.84
CA ASP A 5 12.95 4.51 9.71
C ASP A 5 11.94 3.79 8.82
N GLU A 6 12.02 2.46 8.79
CA GLU A 6 10.97 1.64 8.19
C GLU A 6 9.66 2.00 8.90
N PRO A 7 8.55 2.13 8.16
CA PRO A 7 7.27 2.46 8.77
C PRO A 7 6.93 1.44 9.84
N ALA A 8 6.09 1.82 10.80
CA ALA A 8 5.65 0.93 11.87
C ALA A 8 4.84 -0.30 11.37
N PHE A 9 4.57 -0.38 10.07
CA PHE A 9 3.96 -1.52 9.39
C PHE A 9 5.02 -2.57 9.03
N ASP A 10 4.74 -3.84 9.32
CA ASP A 10 5.62 -4.96 8.96
C ASP A 10 5.55 -5.27 7.45
N ASN A 11 6.53 -4.77 6.70
CA ASN A 11 6.66 -4.98 5.26
C ASN A 11 7.24 -6.35 4.86
N GLN A 12 7.52 -7.27 5.79
CA GLN A 12 8.17 -8.53 5.45
C GLN A 12 7.36 -9.35 4.42
N GLN A 13 6.04 -9.47 4.63
CA GLN A 13 5.18 -10.17 3.68
C GLN A 13 4.92 -9.34 2.42
N ALA A 14 4.75 -8.02 2.54
CA ALA A 14 4.59 -7.14 1.39
C ALA A 14 5.76 -7.27 0.41
N HIS A 15 7.00 -7.20 0.90
CA HIS A 15 8.19 -7.35 0.06
C HIS A 15 8.27 -8.74 -0.58
N ALA A 16 7.90 -9.80 0.14
CA ALA A 16 7.85 -11.16 -0.43
C ALA A 16 6.80 -11.30 -1.55
N GLU A 17 5.80 -10.41 -1.58
CA GLU A 17 4.79 -10.32 -2.62
C GLU A 17 5.09 -9.24 -3.69
N GLY A 18 6.20 -8.50 -3.55
CA GLY A 18 6.64 -7.47 -4.50
C GLY A 18 5.99 -6.10 -4.33
N TRP A 19 5.42 -5.80 -3.16
CA TRP A 19 4.87 -4.47 -2.81
C TRP A 19 5.35 -3.99 -1.43
N GLY A 20 5.04 -2.76 -1.04
CA GLY A 20 5.40 -2.25 0.27
C GLY A 20 4.66 -0.98 0.63
N ILE A 21 4.66 -0.66 1.92
CA ILE A 21 4.32 0.67 2.44
C ILE A 21 5.62 1.42 2.69
N PHE A 22 5.78 2.59 2.09
CA PHE A 22 7.01 3.39 2.15
C PHE A 22 6.77 4.76 2.77
N ASP A 23 7.75 5.24 3.54
CA ASP A 23 7.76 6.60 4.07
C ASP A 23 8.29 7.58 3.01
N LEU A 24 7.52 8.63 2.73
CA LEU A 24 7.88 9.68 1.76
C LEU A 24 8.97 10.64 2.25
N CYS A 25 9.46 10.47 3.48
CA CYS A 25 10.57 11.22 4.08
C CYS A 25 10.37 12.75 4.04
N GLU A 26 9.12 13.23 4.09
CA GLU A 26 8.77 14.65 4.15
C GLU A 26 8.15 14.99 5.51
N ILE A 27 8.91 15.68 6.35
CA ILE A 27 8.49 16.06 7.71
C ILE A 27 7.26 16.98 7.65
N GLY A 28 6.19 16.58 8.32
CA GLY A 28 4.96 17.39 8.47
C GLY A 28 3.93 17.21 7.35
N ARG A 29 4.16 16.27 6.43
CA ARG A 29 3.15 15.89 5.43
C ARG A 29 1.97 15.17 6.10
N PRO A 30 0.71 15.47 5.71
CA PRO A 30 -0.47 14.79 6.26
C PRO A 30 -0.58 13.31 5.85
N ASP A 31 0.05 12.93 4.73
CA ASP A 31 0.07 11.58 4.17
C ASP A 31 1.52 11.08 4.00
N PRO A 32 2.21 10.73 5.12
CA PRO A 32 3.61 10.33 5.10
C PRO A 32 3.87 8.97 4.43
N TYR A 33 2.86 8.12 4.23
CA TYR A 33 3.02 6.76 3.75
C TYR A 33 2.31 6.52 2.42
N GLN A 34 2.95 5.75 1.53
CA GLN A 34 2.38 5.29 0.27
C GLN A 34 2.46 3.79 0.12
N LEU A 35 1.45 3.20 -0.53
CA LEU A 35 1.50 1.81 -0.98
C LEU A 35 2.06 1.80 -2.39
N GLN A 36 3.16 1.09 -2.61
CA GLN A 36 3.81 1.05 -3.91
C GLN A 36 4.25 -0.36 -4.24
N ARG A 37 4.48 -0.63 -5.53
CA ARG A 37 5.23 -1.82 -5.93
C ARG A 37 6.68 -1.68 -5.48
N VAL A 38 7.36 -2.81 -5.30
CA VAL A 38 8.82 -2.81 -5.16
C VAL A 38 9.40 -2.78 -6.57
N ASP A 39 10.06 -1.69 -6.95
CA ASP A 39 10.62 -1.53 -8.31
C ASP A 39 11.62 -2.64 -8.71
N ALA A 40 12.30 -3.23 -7.73
CA ALA A 40 13.28 -4.30 -7.94
C ALA A 40 12.64 -5.68 -8.19
N ASP A 41 11.41 -5.88 -7.72
CA ASP A 41 10.68 -7.13 -7.86
C ASP A 41 9.65 -6.94 -8.98
N GLU A 42 9.90 -7.55 -10.14
CA GLU A 42 9.03 -7.45 -11.35
C GLU A 42 7.65 -8.15 -11.18
N CYS A 43 7.14 -8.26 -9.95
CA CYS A 43 5.85 -8.86 -9.60
C CYS A 43 4.66 -8.02 -10.06
N PHE A 44 4.81 -6.68 -10.10
CA PHE A 44 3.79 -5.74 -10.53
C PHE A 44 4.32 -4.77 -11.58
N THR A 45 3.49 -4.51 -12.59
CA THR A 45 3.82 -3.58 -13.69
C THR A 45 3.68 -2.12 -13.26
N SER A 46 2.85 -1.84 -12.24
CA SER A 46 2.60 -0.51 -11.70
C SER A 46 2.11 -0.55 -10.26
N ASP A 47 2.18 0.58 -9.56
CA ASP A 47 1.63 0.74 -8.21
C ASP A 47 0.12 0.43 -8.18
N ASP A 48 -0.61 0.82 -9.23
CA ASP A 48 -2.02 0.47 -9.40
C ASP A 48 -2.27 -1.05 -9.36
N GLU A 49 -1.34 -1.87 -9.83
CA GLU A 49 -1.49 -3.33 -9.74
C GLU A 49 -1.29 -3.85 -8.32
N ALA A 50 -0.30 -3.29 -7.60
CA ALA A 50 -0.10 -3.58 -6.19
C ALA A 50 -1.33 -3.16 -5.36
N TRP A 51 -1.92 -2.00 -5.66
CA TRP A 51 -3.15 -1.51 -5.02
C TRP A 51 -4.31 -2.49 -5.19
N ARG A 52 -4.52 -2.99 -6.43
CA ARG A 52 -5.56 -3.99 -6.71
C ARG A 52 -5.32 -5.30 -5.97
N HIS A 53 -4.07 -5.77 -5.98
CA HIS A 53 -3.70 -6.99 -5.27
C HIS A 53 -4.04 -6.88 -3.79
N VAL A 54 -3.58 -5.83 -3.12
CA VAL A 54 -3.82 -5.64 -1.69
C VAL A 54 -5.32 -5.52 -1.37
N ALA A 55 -6.06 -4.72 -2.14
CA ALA A 55 -7.50 -4.58 -1.95
C ALA A 55 -8.27 -5.89 -2.17
N ALA A 56 -7.93 -6.66 -3.21
CA ALA A 56 -8.56 -7.94 -3.50
C ALA A 56 -8.30 -8.96 -2.38
N ARG A 57 -7.04 -9.08 -1.92
CA ARG A 57 -6.67 -9.99 -0.82
C ARG A 57 -7.34 -9.60 0.48
N ALA A 58 -7.48 -8.31 0.78
CA ALA A 58 -8.25 -7.84 1.92
C ALA A 58 -9.74 -8.21 1.80
N ALA A 59 -10.35 -8.04 0.62
CA ALA A 59 -11.74 -8.42 0.35
C ALA A 59 -11.99 -9.93 0.45
N GLU A 60 -10.98 -10.75 0.10
CA GLU A 60 -10.98 -12.21 0.30
C GLU A 60 -10.85 -12.63 1.79
N GLY A 61 -10.65 -11.67 2.70
CA GLY A 61 -10.53 -11.91 4.13
C GLY A 61 -9.09 -12.06 4.64
N SER A 62 -8.09 -11.63 3.88
CA SER A 62 -6.71 -11.63 4.35
C SER A 62 -6.49 -10.55 5.42
N ALA A 63 -6.25 -10.99 6.66
CA ALA A 63 -6.00 -10.10 7.79
C ALA A 63 -4.78 -9.18 7.59
N TYR A 64 -3.71 -9.68 6.95
CA TYR A 64 -2.50 -8.90 6.69
C TYR A 64 -2.77 -7.71 5.75
N HIS A 65 -3.44 -7.97 4.63
CA HIS A 65 -3.77 -6.95 3.66
C HIS A 65 -4.81 -5.96 4.21
N GLY A 66 -5.76 -6.44 5.00
CA GLY A 66 -6.67 -5.59 5.75
C GLY A 66 -5.92 -4.64 6.70
N ALA A 67 -4.94 -5.15 7.45
CA ALA A 67 -4.11 -4.35 8.33
C ALA A 67 -3.26 -3.31 7.58
N ALA A 68 -2.81 -3.61 6.35
CA ALA A 68 -2.12 -2.63 5.50
C ALA A 68 -3.03 -1.47 5.11
N LEU A 69 -4.28 -1.76 4.72
CA LEU A 69 -5.27 -0.73 4.40
C LEU A 69 -5.69 0.06 5.65
N ASP A 70 -5.84 -0.61 6.79
CA ASP A 70 -6.12 0.05 8.08
C ASP A 70 -4.98 0.99 8.47
N PHE A 71 -3.72 0.58 8.30
CA PHE A 71 -2.56 1.42 8.55
C PHE A 71 -2.59 2.69 7.70
N LEU A 72 -2.85 2.56 6.39
CA LEU A 72 -2.98 3.73 5.51
C LEU A 72 -4.17 4.60 5.91
N ARG A 73 -5.32 4.03 6.26
CA ARG A 73 -6.47 4.83 6.71
C ARG A 73 -6.12 5.68 7.92
N ASP A 74 -5.37 5.13 8.86
CA ASP A 74 -5.10 5.76 10.15
C ASP A 74 -3.91 6.74 10.08
N HIS A 75 -2.95 6.49 9.19
CA HIS A 75 -1.70 7.25 9.10
C HIS A 75 -1.52 8.06 7.82
N SER A 76 -2.25 7.75 6.74
CA SER A 76 -2.18 8.43 5.44
C SER A 76 -3.53 8.35 4.70
N PRO A 77 -4.58 8.98 5.25
CA PRO A 77 -5.95 8.83 4.79
C PRO A 77 -6.17 9.25 3.32
N GLY A 78 -5.35 10.15 2.79
CA GLY A 78 -5.34 10.54 1.38
C GLY A 78 -4.88 9.41 0.47
N GLU A 79 -3.81 8.69 0.85
CA GLU A 79 -3.37 7.49 0.13
C GLU A 79 -4.45 6.40 0.19
N TYR A 80 -5.00 6.13 1.38
CA TYR A 80 -6.11 5.18 1.54
C TYR A 80 -7.30 5.51 0.63
N ALA A 81 -7.69 6.79 0.58
CA ALA A 81 -8.78 7.25 -0.28
C ALA A 81 -8.45 7.07 -1.77
N ALA A 82 -7.21 7.29 -2.18
CA ALA A 82 -6.76 7.07 -3.56
C ALA A 82 -6.84 5.59 -3.95
N VAL A 83 -6.35 4.68 -3.09
CA VAL A 83 -6.46 3.23 -3.30
C VAL A 83 -7.94 2.81 -3.43
N ALA A 84 -8.79 3.23 -2.49
CA ALA A 84 -10.20 2.90 -2.49
C ALA A 84 -10.93 3.42 -3.73
N ALA A 85 -10.66 4.66 -4.15
CA ALA A 85 -11.24 5.25 -5.34
C ALA A 85 -10.79 4.54 -6.62
N HIS A 86 -9.51 4.17 -6.72
CA HIS A 86 -8.98 3.44 -7.88
C HIS A 86 -9.67 2.08 -8.05
N VAL A 87 -9.83 1.33 -6.96
CA VAL A 87 -10.48 0.01 -6.99
C VAL A 87 -11.97 0.14 -7.33
N ALA A 88 -12.69 1.10 -6.72
CA ALA A 88 -14.12 1.31 -6.97
C ALA A 88 -14.43 1.77 -8.40
N ALA A 89 -13.58 2.62 -8.99
CA ALA A 89 -13.78 3.14 -10.34
C ALA A 89 -13.75 2.03 -11.42
N ARG A 90 -13.10 0.89 -11.14
CA ARG A 90 -12.98 -0.22 -12.09
C ARG A 90 -14.10 -1.24 -11.99
N GLU A 91 -14.67 -1.45 -10.81
CA GLU A 91 -15.87 -2.29 -10.62
C GLU A 91 -17.10 -1.71 -11.36
N SER A 92 -17.09 -0.41 -11.66
CA SER A 92 -18.17 0.28 -12.38
C SER A 92 -18.06 0.18 -13.92
N VAL A 93 -17.00 -0.43 -14.45
CA VAL A 93 -16.68 -0.49 -15.89
C VAL A 93 -16.73 -1.94 -16.43
N ALA A 94 -17.11 -2.91 -15.60
CA ALA A 94 -17.31 -4.31 -15.97
C ALA A 94 -18.81 -4.64 -16.17
#